data_AF-A0A218P7S2-F1
#
_entry.id   AF-A0A218P7S2-F1
#
_cell.length_a   1.000
_cell.length_b   1.000
_cell.length_c   1.000
_cell.angle_alpha   90.00
_cell.angle_beta   90.00
_cell.angle_gamma   90.00
#
_symmetry.space_group_name_H-M   'P 1'
#
loop_
_entity.id
_entity.type
_entity.pdbx_description
1 polymer ?
#
loop_
_entity_poly.entity_id
_entity_poly.type
_entity_poly.pdbx_seq_one_letter_code
_entity_poly.pdbx_strand_id
1 'polypeptide(L)'
;MEYGELSPRIKRVYAQVRYLDDYHWEITGDRIIGTHKKSNVKVFIDVADDREHAQKLAEEEKPEGIRIIAIPDKSVFFVHNGAFILTYRYIKATLADINDHIVWSGFKIVEDGGKLVQEDFYEYLGGALINHIKNNMLAGQDYAFWQFYKCEVCGKYVDVESLEGHLKGHGIKHHEKSEEHYEVFEINFQEGKLYDKYGKEIKRDELSEEARDFLDEITAGAGG
;
A
#
# COMPACT_ATOMS: atom_id res chain seq x y z
N MET A 1 18.89 21.67 -15.10
CA MET A 1 19.87 20.68 -14.65
C MET A 1 19.90 19.59 -15.69
N GLU A 2 21.06 19.28 -16.25
CA GLU A 2 21.16 18.17 -17.20
C GLU A 2 21.40 16.86 -16.44
N TYR A 3 20.79 15.77 -16.88
CA TYR A 3 20.98 14.45 -16.26
C TYR A 3 22.46 14.04 -16.23
N GLY A 4 23.24 14.49 -17.21
CA GLY A 4 24.69 14.27 -17.31
C GLY A 4 25.48 14.79 -16.10
N GLU A 5 25.00 15.84 -15.44
CA GLU A 5 25.67 16.53 -14.33
C GLU A 5 25.40 15.85 -12.98
N LEU A 6 24.40 14.97 -12.88
CA LEU A 6 24.09 14.28 -11.63
C LEU A 6 25.25 13.40 -11.16
N SER A 7 25.42 13.30 -9.85
CA SER A 7 26.43 12.44 -9.24
C SER A 7 26.22 10.97 -9.69
N PRO A 8 27.31 10.19 -9.87
CA PRO A 8 27.19 8.76 -10.17
C PRO A 8 26.35 8.01 -9.13
N ARG A 9 26.34 8.50 -7.89
CA ARG A 9 25.59 7.95 -6.76
C ARG A 9 24.08 8.05 -7.00
N ILE A 10 23.58 9.24 -7.33
CA ILE A 10 22.17 9.47 -7.66
C ILE A 10 21.75 8.67 -8.89
N LYS A 11 22.59 8.68 -9.94
CA LYS A 11 22.33 7.89 -11.16
C LYS A 11 22.17 6.39 -10.88
N ARG A 12 22.99 5.83 -9.97
CA ARG A 12 22.90 4.41 -9.59
C ARG A 12 21.60 4.08 -8.87
N VAL A 13 21.19 4.92 -7.90
CA VAL A 13 19.92 4.74 -7.18
C VAL A 13 18.73 4.94 -8.12
N TYR A 14 18.74 6.00 -8.94
CA TYR A 14 17.70 6.27 -9.92
C TYR A 14 17.54 5.13 -10.94
N ALA A 15 18.65 4.53 -11.39
CA ALA A 15 18.61 3.38 -12.28
C ALA A 15 17.93 2.13 -11.66
N GLN A 16 17.85 2.02 -10.33
CA GLN A 16 17.10 0.94 -9.68
C GLN A 16 15.59 1.16 -9.70
N VAL A 17 15.14 2.42 -9.65
CA VAL A 17 13.72 2.75 -9.40
C VAL A 17 12.95 3.15 -10.66
N ARG A 18 13.63 3.69 -11.69
CA ARG A 18 12.98 4.23 -12.90
C ARG A 18 12.11 3.26 -13.71
N TYR A 19 12.18 1.96 -13.41
CA TYR A 19 11.39 0.92 -14.07
C TYR A 19 10.07 0.62 -13.34
N LEU A 20 9.87 1.17 -12.14
CA LEU A 20 8.63 1.08 -11.38
C LEU A 20 7.71 2.20 -11.88
N ASP A 21 6.87 1.89 -12.85
CA ASP A 21 6.01 2.84 -13.53
C ASP A 21 4.71 3.13 -12.76
N ASP A 22 4.46 2.46 -11.63
CA ASP A 22 3.44 2.88 -10.66
C ASP A 22 3.75 4.27 -10.07
N TYR A 23 4.99 4.74 -10.19
CA TYR A 23 5.45 6.04 -9.72
C TYR A 23 5.84 6.96 -10.88
N HIS A 24 5.47 8.24 -10.75
CA HIS A 24 6.07 9.33 -11.51
C HIS A 24 7.34 9.81 -10.81
N TRP A 25 8.47 9.86 -11.53
CA TRP A 25 9.77 10.14 -10.93
C TRP A 25 10.30 11.53 -11.31
N GLU A 26 10.79 12.23 -10.31
CA GLU A 26 11.48 13.52 -10.42
C GLU A 26 12.84 13.45 -9.72
N ILE A 27 13.82 14.22 -10.19
CA ILE A 27 15.12 14.36 -9.53
C ILE A 27 15.36 15.85 -9.26
N THR A 28 15.51 16.20 -7.99
CA THR A 28 15.78 17.57 -7.56
C THR A 28 17.06 17.60 -6.72
N GLY A 29 18.16 18.04 -7.33
CA GLY A 29 19.47 18.03 -6.69
C GLY A 29 19.92 16.59 -6.38
N ASP A 30 20.19 16.30 -5.11
CA ASP A 30 20.58 14.98 -4.62
C ASP A 30 19.41 14.15 -4.06
N ARG A 31 18.18 14.48 -4.46
CA ARG A 31 16.97 13.76 -4.04
C ARG A 31 16.19 13.24 -5.25
N ILE A 32 15.74 12.00 -5.16
CA ILE A 32 14.80 11.39 -6.11
C ILE A 32 13.41 11.39 -5.44
N ILE A 33 12.39 11.84 -6.15
CA ILE A 33 11.01 11.94 -5.64
C ILE A 33 10.14 11.07 -6.54
N GLY A 34 9.43 10.10 -5.95
CA GLY A 34 8.41 9.31 -6.61
C GLY A 34 7.03 9.75 -6.15
N THR A 35 6.10 9.99 -7.08
CA THR A 35 4.69 10.21 -6.78
C THR A 35 3.90 9.02 -7.30
N HIS A 36 3.27 8.26 -6.41
CA HIS A 36 2.44 7.11 -6.79
C HIS A 36 1.26 7.59 -7.64
N LYS A 37 1.15 7.10 -8.87
CA LYS A 37 0.25 7.66 -9.89
C LYS A 37 -1.22 7.53 -9.55
N LYS A 38 -1.60 6.50 -8.78
CA LYS A 38 -2.99 6.26 -8.39
C LYS A 38 -3.41 7.08 -7.17
N SER A 39 -2.58 7.09 -6.12
CA SER A 39 -2.94 7.67 -4.82
C SER A 39 -2.33 9.04 -4.53
N ASN A 40 -1.41 9.51 -5.37
CA ASN A 40 -0.58 10.69 -5.14
C ASN A 40 0.33 10.63 -3.90
N VAL A 41 0.49 9.45 -3.27
CA VAL A 41 1.44 9.25 -2.16
C VAL A 41 2.86 9.52 -2.66
N LYS A 42 3.59 10.36 -1.93
CA LYS A 42 4.97 10.72 -2.26
C LYS A 42 5.98 9.83 -1.53
N VAL A 43 7.03 9.45 -2.24
CA VAL A 43 8.21 8.76 -1.72
C VAL A 43 9.43 9.62 -2.01
N PHE A 44 10.16 9.98 -0.96
CA PHE A 44 11.38 10.78 -1.03
C PHE A 44 12.58 9.87 -0.79
N ILE A 45 13.48 9.82 -1.76
CA ILE A 45 14.68 8.97 -1.72
C ILE A 45 15.89 9.89 -1.63
N ASP A 46 16.46 9.95 -0.43
CA ASP A 46 17.76 10.55 -0.18
C ASP A 46 18.87 9.51 -0.40
N VAL A 47 20.09 9.98 -0.68
CA VAL A 47 21.23 9.08 -0.89
C VAL A 47 22.39 9.49 0.00
N ALA A 48 22.79 8.56 0.89
CA ALA A 48 23.87 8.78 1.85
C ALA A 48 25.10 7.93 1.51
N ASP A 49 26.23 8.25 2.14
CA ASP A 49 27.51 7.59 1.90
C ASP A 49 27.66 6.30 2.71
N ASP A 50 27.11 6.28 3.91
CA ASP A 50 27.21 5.20 4.88
C ASP A 50 26.04 5.26 5.87
N ARG A 51 26.03 4.32 6.81
CA ARG A 51 25.02 4.23 7.86
C ARG A 51 24.97 5.46 8.78
N GLU A 52 26.11 6.07 9.13
CA GLU A 52 26.15 7.21 10.05
C GLU A 52 25.56 8.45 9.38
N HIS A 53 25.95 8.71 8.14
CA HIS A 53 25.37 9.76 7.30
C HIS A 53 23.85 9.55 7.16
N ALA A 54 23.40 8.32 6.89
CA ALA A 54 21.97 8.03 6.75
C ALA A 54 21.16 8.27 8.03
N GLN A 55 21.72 7.95 9.20
CA GLN A 55 21.05 8.21 10.48
C GLN A 55 20.91 9.71 10.74
N LYS A 56 21.96 10.50 10.46
CA LYS A 56 21.90 11.96 10.56
C LYS A 56 20.85 12.55 9.63
N LEU A 57 20.79 12.10 8.38
CA LEU A 57 19.75 12.53 7.42
C LEU A 57 18.34 12.20 7.95
N ALA A 58 18.14 11.03 8.57
CA ALA A 58 16.85 10.63 9.12
C ALA A 58 16.39 11.47 10.34
N GLU A 59 17.30 12.19 10.99
CA GLU A 59 16.98 13.14 12.07
C GLU A 59 16.57 14.53 11.57
N GLU A 60 16.82 14.84 10.29
CA GLU A 60 16.36 16.08 9.66
C GLU A 60 14.83 16.13 9.50
N GLU A 61 14.32 17.31 9.17
CA GLU A 61 12.89 17.55 8.96
C GLU A 61 12.28 16.51 8.00
N LYS A 62 11.18 15.90 8.45
CA LYS A 62 10.52 14.83 7.69
C LYS A 62 9.69 15.44 6.57
N PRO A 63 9.88 14.99 5.32
CA PRO A 63 8.99 15.39 4.25
C PRO A 63 7.60 14.79 4.48
N GLU A 64 6.58 15.41 3.87
CA GLU A 64 5.21 14.89 3.87
C GLU A 64 5.10 13.71 2.89
N GLY A 65 5.46 12.51 3.37
CA GLY A 65 5.42 11.27 2.61
C GLY A 65 6.35 10.19 3.18
N ILE A 66 6.54 9.12 2.39
CA ILE A 66 7.43 8.01 2.76
C ILE A 66 8.87 8.42 2.51
N ARG A 67 9.75 8.27 3.50
CA ARG A 67 11.17 8.59 3.36
C ARG A 67 12.02 7.32 3.26
N ILE A 68 12.87 7.27 2.25
CA ILE A 68 13.87 6.22 2.04
C ILE A 68 15.24 6.89 1.94
N ILE A 69 16.23 6.32 2.60
CA ILE A 69 17.63 6.74 2.55
C ILE A 69 18.43 5.55 2.05
N ALA A 70 18.88 5.65 0.81
CA ALA A 70 19.62 4.61 0.12
C ALA A 70 21.12 4.76 0.38
N ILE A 71 21.77 3.67 0.78
CA ILE A 71 23.22 3.63 1.07
C ILE A 71 23.93 2.53 0.29
N PRO A 72 25.25 2.64 0.05
CA PRO A 72 26.03 1.61 -0.65
C PRO A 72 26.40 0.41 0.21
N ASP A 73 26.30 0.53 1.54
CA ASP A 73 26.61 -0.54 2.50
C ASP A 73 25.82 -1.81 2.20
N LYS A 74 26.44 -2.97 2.39
CA LYS A 74 25.79 -4.27 2.13
C LYS A 74 24.92 -4.67 3.31
N SER A 75 23.80 -5.33 3.02
CA SER A 75 22.94 -5.99 4.00
C SER A 75 22.39 -5.04 5.09
N VAL A 76 22.18 -3.78 4.72
CA VAL A 76 21.52 -2.80 5.60
C VAL A 76 20.04 -2.70 5.21
N PHE A 77 19.16 -2.87 6.19
CA PHE A 77 17.72 -2.62 6.11
C PHE A 77 17.16 -2.39 7.52
N PHE A 78 16.72 -1.18 7.84
CA PHE A 78 16.03 -0.87 9.09
C PHE A 78 15.22 0.42 8.98
N VAL A 79 14.33 0.67 9.94
CA VAL A 79 13.60 1.94 10.07
C VAL A 79 14.22 2.76 11.19
N HIS A 80 14.47 4.04 10.93
CA HIS A 80 14.97 5.00 11.93
C HIS A 80 14.22 6.33 11.78
N ASN A 81 13.60 6.81 12.85
CA ASN A 81 12.75 8.00 12.84
C ASN A 81 11.70 8.02 11.71
N GLY A 82 11.15 6.86 11.35
CA GLY A 82 10.15 6.73 10.28
C GLY A 82 10.71 6.79 8.85
N ALA A 83 12.03 6.88 8.68
CA ALA A 83 12.70 6.70 7.40
C ALA A 83 13.21 5.26 7.25
N PHE A 84 13.04 4.66 6.07
CA PHE A 84 13.72 3.43 5.71
C PHE A 84 15.18 3.73 5.40
N ILE A 85 16.11 3.08 6.08
CA ILE A 85 17.54 3.11 5.77
C ILE A 85 17.90 1.74 5.19
N LEU A 86 18.26 1.71 3.91
CA LEU A 86 18.47 0.46 3.19
C LEU A 86 19.61 0.51 2.18
N THR A 87 20.17 -0.66 1.91
CA THR A 87 21.08 -0.89 0.79
C THR A 87 20.35 -0.53 -0.50
N TYR A 88 20.91 0.32 -1.36
CA TYR A 88 20.21 0.77 -2.59
C TYR A 88 19.72 -0.36 -3.50
N ARG A 89 20.29 -1.57 -3.39
CA ARG A 89 19.85 -2.76 -4.14
C ARG A 89 18.48 -3.29 -3.71
N TYR A 90 18.04 -2.98 -2.48
CA TYR A 90 16.74 -3.41 -1.96
C TYR A 90 15.62 -2.44 -2.34
N ILE A 91 15.95 -1.22 -2.79
CA ILE A 91 14.97 -0.15 -3.02
C ILE A 91 13.87 -0.55 -4.01
N LYS A 92 14.21 -1.33 -5.05
CA LYS A 92 13.24 -1.79 -6.04
C LYS A 92 12.18 -2.68 -5.39
N ALA A 93 12.60 -3.66 -4.59
CA ALA A 93 11.69 -4.55 -3.88
C ALA A 93 10.86 -3.75 -2.88
N THR A 94 11.50 -2.89 -2.08
CA THR A 94 10.79 -2.07 -1.08
C THR A 94 9.76 -1.14 -1.68
N LEU A 95 10.02 -0.54 -2.85
CA LEU A 95 9.03 0.31 -3.53
C LEU A 95 7.88 -0.48 -4.16
N ALA A 96 8.12 -1.72 -4.59
CA ALA A 96 7.06 -2.63 -4.99
C ALA A 96 6.20 -3.01 -3.78
N ASP A 97 6.83 -3.37 -2.66
CA ASP A 97 6.10 -3.63 -1.41
C ASP A 97 5.31 -2.40 -0.97
N ILE A 98 5.89 -1.18 -1.02
CA ILE A 98 5.15 0.06 -0.71
C ILE A 98 3.93 0.22 -1.62
N ASN A 99 4.07 -0.05 -2.92
CA ASN A 99 2.95 0.01 -3.87
C ASN A 99 1.82 -0.95 -3.46
N ASP A 100 2.17 -2.18 -3.12
CA ASP A 100 1.20 -3.21 -2.72
C ASP A 100 0.49 -2.88 -1.40
N HIS A 101 1.05 -1.96 -0.62
CA HIS A 101 0.47 -1.46 0.64
C HIS A 101 -0.21 -0.09 0.49
N ILE A 102 -0.31 0.46 -0.71
CA ILE A 102 -1.16 1.61 -1.01
C ILE A 102 -2.46 1.06 -1.61
N VAL A 103 -3.44 0.85 -0.74
CA VAL A 103 -4.66 0.11 -1.08
C VAL A 103 -5.83 1.06 -1.23
N TRP A 104 -6.64 0.87 -2.26
CA TRP A 104 -7.89 1.60 -2.43
C TRP A 104 -8.88 1.20 -1.34
N SER A 105 -9.51 2.18 -0.70
CA SER A 105 -10.41 1.99 0.45
C SER A 105 -11.79 2.62 0.25
N GLY A 106 -12.08 3.15 -0.93
CA GLY A 106 -13.39 3.70 -1.23
C GLY A 106 -13.37 4.83 -2.24
N PHE A 107 -14.53 5.44 -2.46
CA PHE A 107 -14.69 6.54 -3.39
C PHE A 107 -15.80 7.49 -2.97
N LYS A 108 -15.81 8.66 -3.59
CA LYS A 108 -16.89 9.64 -3.53
C LYS A 108 -17.09 10.31 -4.88
N ILE A 109 -18.34 10.53 -5.27
CA ILE A 109 -18.69 11.37 -6.41
C ILE A 109 -18.91 12.80 -5.93
N VAL A 110 -18.17 13.74 -6.52
CA VAL A 110 -18.25 15.17 -6.26
C VAL A 110 -18.63 15.93 -7.52
N GLU A 111 -19.23 17.11 -7.35
CA GLU A 111 -19.46 18.05 -8.45
C GLU A 111 -18.21 18.92 -8.63
N ASP A 112 -17.69 18.98 -9.86
CA ASP A 112 -16.60 19.86 -10.26
C ASP A 112 -16.88 20.46 -11.64
N GLY A 113 -17.13 21.76 -11.68
CA GLY A 113 -17.27 22.52 -12.92
C GLY A 113 -18.39 22.04 -13.84
N GLY A 114 -19.54 21.66 -13.27
CA GLY A 114 -20.72 21.15 -13.97
C GLY A 114 -20.65 19.66 -14.33
N LYS A 115 -19.67 18.92 -13.82
CA LYS A 115 -19.48 17.49 -14.06
C LYS A 115 -19.42 16.73 -12.75
N LEU A 116 -19.73 15.44 -12.81
CA LEU A 116 -19.50 14.51 -11.70
C LEU A 116 -18.11 13.86 -11.86
N VAL A 117 -17.29 13.98 -10.83
CA VAL A 117 -15.93 13.44 -10.78
C VAL A 117 -15.84 12.47 -9.59
N GLN A 118 -15.18 11.32 -9.80
CA GLN A 118 -14.88 10.39 -8.72
C GLN A 118 -13.57 10.79 -8.05
N GLU A 119 -13.63 10.96 -6.73
CA GLU A 119 -12.48 11.05 -5.84
C GLU A 119 -12.29 9.68 -5.18
N ASP A 120 -11.09 9.10 -5.34
CA ASP A 120 -10.74 7.83 -4.73
C ASP A 120 -10.03 8.02 -3.40
N PHE A 121 -10.36 7.16 -2.43
CA PHE A 121 -9.65 7.06 -1.16
C PHE A 121 -8.62 5.94 -1.23
N TYR A 122 -7.39 6.26 -0.83
CA TYR A 122 -6.31 5.30 -0.70
C TYR A 122 -5.73 5.35 0.70
N GLU A 123 -5.41 4.19 1.25
CA GLU A 123 -4.74 4.04 2.54
C GLU A 123 -3.34 3.43 2.36
N TYR A 124 -2.35 4.03 3.01
CA TYR A 124 -1.01 3.44 3.09
C TYR A 124 -0.86 2.60 4.37
N LEU A 125 -0.77 1.29 4.20
CA LEU A 125 -0.72 0.30 5.27
C LEU A 125 0.71 0.07 5.79
N GLY A 126 1.38 1.15 6.22
CA GLY A 126 2.80 1.11 6.63
C GLY A 126 3.08 0.18 7.82
N GLY A 127 2.12 -0.04 8.72
CA GLY A 127 2.25 -1.01 9.81
C GLY A 127 2.31 -2.46 9.30
N ALA A 128 1.38 -2.82 8.42
CA ALA A 128 1.35 -4.13 7.77
C ALA A 128 2.60 -4.37 6.92
N LEU A 129 3.05 -3.35 6.17
CA LEU A 129 4.29 -3.41 5.37
C LEU A 129 5.50 -3.87 6.19
N ILE A 130 5.70 -3.28 7.38
CA ILE A 130 6.82 -3.65 8.24
C ILE A 130 6.70 -5.10 8.73
N ASN A 131 5.49 -5.57 9.01
CA ASN A 131 5.27 -6.96 9.42
C ASN A 131 5.54 -7.93 8.26
N HIS A 132 5.05 -7.62 7.05
CA HIS A 132 5.26 -8.44 5.86
C HIS A 132 6.73 -8.53 5.48
N ILE A 133 7.48 -7.42 5.52
CA ILE A 133 8.93 -7.43 5.28
C ILE A 133 9.65 -8.31 6.32
N LYS A 134 9.27 -8.23 7.60
CA LYS A 134 9.89 -9.06 8.66
C LYS A 134 9.61 -10.55 8.47
N ASN A 135 8.41 -10.88 8.00
CA ASN A 135 7.96 -12.26 7.80
C ASN A 135 8.28 -12.79 6.39
N ASN A 136 8.89 -11.95 5.53
CA ASN A 136 9.16 -12.26 4.12
C ASN A 136 7.89 -12.71 3.38
N MET A 137 6.78 -12.00 3.62
CA MET A 137 5.49 -12.24 2.98
C MET A 137 5.30 -11.34 1.76
N LEU A 138 4.81 -11.90 0.67
CA LEU A 138 4.57 -11.21 -0.59
C LEU A 138 3.06 -11.18 -0.94
N ALA A 139 2.57 -10.00 -1.33
CA ALA A 139 1.21 -9.83 -1.80
C ALA A 139 0.97 -10.65 -3.08
N GLY A 140 -0.19 -11.30 -3.18
CA GLY A 140 -0.55 -12.22 -4.26
C GLY A 140 0.09 -13.61 -4.16
N GLN A 141 1.01 -13.84 -3.22
CA GLN A 141 1.64 -15.14 -2.99
C GLN A 141 1.27 -15.70 -1.61
N ASP A 142 1.49 -14.93 -0.55
CA ASP A 142 1.26 -15.35 0.84
C ASP A 142 -0.05 -14.79 1.40
N TYR A 143 -0.47 -13.62 0.89
CA TYR A 143 -1.69 -12.95 1.27
C TYR A 143 -2.22 -12.07 0.14
N ALA A 144 -3.44 -11.55 0.28
CA ALA A 144 -3.94 -10.43 -0.51
C ALA A 144 -4.69 -9.44 0.37
N PHE A 145 -4.58 -8.14 0.08
CA PHE A 145 -5.49 -7.15 0.64
C PHE A 145 -6.80 -7.14 -0.14
N TRP A 146 -7.92 -7.10 0.57
CA TRP A 146 -9.24 -7.09 -0.03
C TRP A 146 -10.18 -6.15 0.72
N GLN A 147 -11.12 -5.56 -0.02
CA GLN A 147 -12.07 -4.59 0.50
C GLN A 147 -13.33 -5.28 1.03
N PHE A 148 -13.70 -4.95 2.25
CA PHE A 148 -14.93 -5.41 2.88
C PHE A 148 -15.77 -4.21 3.33
N TYR A 149 -17.03 -4.17 2.90
CA TYR A 149 -17.99 -3.19 3.35
C TYR A 149 -18.66 -3.65 4.64
N LYS A 150 -18.77 -2.75 5.62
CA LYS A 150 -19.51 -3.01 6.86
C LYS A 150 -20.98 -2.65 6.67
N CYS A 151 -21.83 -3.66 6.52
CA CYS A 151 -23.25 -3.45 6.24
C CYS A 151 -23.94 -2.70 7.39
N GLU A 152 -24.53 -1.55 7.08
CA GLU A 152 -25.22 -0.69 8.05
C GLU A 152 -26.49 -1.34 8.64
N VAL A 153 -27.05 -2.35 7.97
CA VAL A 153 -28.29 -3.03 8.38
C VAL A 153 -28.01 -4.18 9.35
N CYS A 154 -27.06 -5.06 9.02
CA CYS A 154 -26.79 -6.28 9.81
C CYS A 154 -25.46 -6.22 10.60
N GLY A 155 -24.63 -5.20 10.36
CA GLY A 155 -23.33 -5.02 11.02
C GLY A 155 -22.23 -5.98 10.58
N LYS A 156 -22.49 -6.86 9.60
CA LYS A 156 -21.53 -7.84 9.08
C LYS A 156 -20.65 -7.25 7.99
N TYR A 157 -19.45 -7.80 7.86
CA TYR A 157 -18.56 -7.52 6.74
C TYR A 157 -18.96 -8.36 5.51
N VAL A 158 -18.95 -7.71 4.36
CA VAL A 158 -19.28 -8.28 3.04
C VAL A 158 -18.15 -7.91 2.10
N ASP A 159 -17.60 -8.86 1.35
CA ASP A 159 -16.62 -8.57 0.30
C ASP A 159 -17.24 -7.66 -0.77
N VAL A 160 -16.41 -6.88 -1.44
CA VAL A 160 -16.86 -5.88 -2.42
C VAL A 160 -17.59 -6.51 -3.61
N GLU A 161 -17.26 -7.75 -3.99
CA GLU A 161 -17.89 -8.47 -5.10
C GLU A 161 -19.33 -8.89 -4.78
N SER A 162 -19.59 -9.30 -3.54
CA SER A 162 -20.90 -9.74 -3.07
C SER A 162 -21.80 -8.59 -2.62
N LEU A 163 -21.26 -7.38 -2.48
CA LEU A 163 -21.95 -6.23 -1.89
C LEU A 163 -23.28 -5.88 -2.57
N GLU A 164 -23.34 -5.88 -3.91
CA GLU A 164 -24.56 -5.53 -4.64
C GLU A 164 -25.71 -6.51 -4.30
N GLY A 165 -25.41 -7.81 -4.32
CA GLY A 165 -26.35 -8.87 -3.98
C GLY A 165 -26.82 -8.76 -2.53
N HIS A 166 -25.88 -8.49 -1.62
CA HIS A 166 -26.17 -8.33 -0.20
C HIS A 166 -27.08 -7.14 0.09
N LEU A 167 -26.77 -5.95 -0.46
CA LEU A 167 -27.58 -4.74 -0.28
C LEU A 167 -28.97 -4.90 -0.87
N LYS A 168 -29.09 -5.57 -2.01
CA LYS A 168 -30.38 -5.91 -2.63
C LYS A 168 -31.23 -6.78 -1.69
N GLY A 169 -30.63 -7.71 -0.94
CA GLY A 169 -31.30 -8.51 0.09
C GLY A 169 -31.94 -7.66 1.19
N HIS A 170 -31.37 -6.48 1.47
CA HIS A 170 -31.93 -5.49 2.41
C HIS A 170 -32.84 -4.45 1.74
N GLY A 171 -33.11 -4.59 0.44
CA GLY A 171 -33.90 -3.61 -0.33
C GLY A 171 -33.15 -2.30 -0.63
N ILE A 172 -31.83 -2.28 -0.48
CA ILE A 172 -30.97 -1.13 -0.78
C ILE A 172 -30.43 -1.27 -2.20
N LYS A 173 -30.52 -0.20 -2.99
CA LYS A 173 -29.97 -0.16 -4.35
C LYS A 173 -28.54 0.38 -4.31
N HIS A 174 -27.57 -0.50 -4.56
CA HIS A 174 -26.15 -0.15 -4.55
C HIS A 174 -25.82 1.01 -5.51
N HIS A 175 -26.32 0.96 -6.74
CA HIS A 175 -26.08 1.99 -7.77
C HIS A 175 -26.68 3.38 -7.47
N GLU A 176 -27.49 3.53 -6.41
CA GLU A 176 -27.96 4.85 -5.96
C GLU A 176 -26.98 5.51 -4.96
N LYS A 177 -25.93 4.80 -4.53
CA LYS A 177 -24.89 5.35 -3.67
C LYS A 177 -23.86 6.15 -4.47
N SER A 178 -23.45 7.28 -3.91
CA SER A 178 -22.45 8.18 -4.47
C SER A 178 -21.16 8.24 -3.63
N GLU A 179 -21.08 7.50 -2.53
CA GLU A 179 -19.94 7.46 -1.63
C GLU A 179 -19.92 6.12 -0.89
N GLU A 180 -18.75 5.47 -0.85
CA GLU A 180 -18.55 4.20 -0.16
C GLU A 180 -17.16 4.13 0.46
N HIS A 181 -17.09 3.55 1.65
CA HIS A 181 -15.86 3.31 2.40
C HIS A 181 -15.78 1.84 2.77
N TYR A 182 -14.60 1.27 2.66
CA TYR A 182 -14.33 -0.14 2.88
C TYR A 182 -13.26 -0.30 3.96
N GLU A 183 -13.42 -1.33 4.78
CA GLU A 183 -12.30 -1.85 5.57
C GLU A 183 -11.40 -2.67 4.66
N VAL A 184 -10.08 -2.48 4.78
CA VAL A 184 -9.10 -3.29 4.07
C VAL A 184 -8.62 -4.40 4.99
N PHE A 185 -8.88 -5.64 4.60
CA PHE A 185 -8.44 -6.83 5.33
C PHE A 185 -7.40 -7.61 4.54
N GLU A 186 -6.47 -8.23 5.26
CA GLU A 186 -5.51 -9.19 4.73
C GLU A 186 -6.15 -10.58 4.75
N ILE A 187 -6.34 -11.17 3.58
CA ILE A 187 -6.63 -12.60 3.42
C ILE A 187 -5.30 -13.33 3.40
N ASN A 188 -4.98 -14.03 4.49
CA ASN A 188 -3.75 -14.79 4.62
C ASN A 188 -3.94 -16.21 4.08
N PHE A 189 -3.25 -16.56 2.99
CA PHE A 189 -3.43 -17.84 2.30
C PHE A 189 -2.81 -19.01 3.06
N GLN A 190 -1.74 -18.77 3.81
CA GLN A 190 -1.06 -19.80 4.59
C GLN A 190 -1.91 -20.25 5.79
N GLU A 191 -2.59 -19.30 6.43
CA GLU A 191 -3.39 -19.56 7.63
C GLU A 191 -4.88 -19.77 7.35
N GLY A 192 -5.35 -19.40 6.15
CA GLY A 192 -6.77 -19.46 5.81
C GLY A 192 -7.62 -18.49 6.64
N LYS A 193 -7.03 -17.36 7.05
CA LYS A 193 -7.61 -16.40 8.00
C LYS A 193 -7.64 -15.00 7.43
N LEU A 194 -8.48 -14.16 8.07
CA LEU A 194 -8.64 -12.76 7.74
C LEU A 194 -8.10 -11.90 8.88
N TYR A 195 -7.29 -10.90 8.55
CA TYR A 195 -6.70 -9.96 9.50
C TYR A 195 -7.07 -8.53 9.14
N ASP A 196 -7.29 -7.68 10.15
CA ASP A 196 -7.36 -6.24 9.91
C ASP A 196 -5.98 -5.65 9.58
N LYS A 197 -5.95 -4.40 9.12
CA LYS A 197 -4.73 -3.66 8.81
C LYS A 197 -3.73 -3.51 9.97
N TYR A 198 -4.11 -3.88 11.19
CA TYR A 198 -3.26 -3.88 12.38
C TYR A 198 -2.77 -5.29 12.76
N GLY A 199 -3.15 -6.33 12.00
CA GLY A 199 -2.79 -7.72 12.25
C GLY A 199 -3.70 -8.43 13.25
N LYS A 200 -4.88 -7.89 13.55
CA LYS A 200 -5.86 -8.56 14.42
C LYS A 200 -6.79 -9.45 13.59
N GLU A 201 -6.91 -10.71 14.00
CA GLU A 201 -7.81 -11.67 13.35
C GLU A 201 -9.27 -11.20 13.41
N ILE A 202 -9.92 -11.20 12.24
CA ILE A 202 -11.37 -10.98 12.07
C ILE A 202 -12.06 -12.32 12.18
N LYS A 203 -13.02 -12.44 13.10
CA LYS A 203 -13.69 -13.72 13.31
C LYS A 203 -14.71 -13.98 12.22
N ARG A 204 -14.87 -15.27 11.86
CA ARG A 204 -15.84 -15.67 10.83
C ARG A 204 -17.28 -15.25 11.15
N ASP A 205 -17.65 -15.15 12.43
CA ASP A 205 -18.99 -14.69 12.82
C ASP A 205 -19.21 -13.19 12.55
N GLU A 206 -18.16 -12.40 12.34
CA GLU A 206 -18.25 -11.00 11.90
C GLU A 206 -18.52 -10.86 10.40
N LEU A 207 -18.34 -11.94 9.63
CA LEU A 207 -18.60 -12.00 8.19
C LEU A 207 -20.05 -12.39 7.89
N SER A 208 -20.57 -11.87 6.77
CA SER A 208 -21.81 -12.33 6.13
C SER A 208 -21.66 -13.76 5.60
N GLU A 209 -22.76 -14.39 5.17
CA GLU A 209 -22.68 -15.76 4.62
C GLU A 209 -21.91 -15.77 3.30
N GLU A 210 -22.20 -14.79 2.44
CA GLU A 210 -21.56 -14.59 1.15
C GLU A 210 -20.04 -14.38 1.29
N ALA A 211 -19.62 -13.54 2.24
CA ALA A 211 -18.20 -13.31 2.51
C ALA A 211 -17.46 -14.54 3.07
N ARG A 212 -18.16 -15.44 3.75
CA ARG A 212 -17.57 -16.71 4.21
C ARG A 212 -17.36 -17.65 3.04
N ASP A 213 -18.35 -17.75 2.16
CA ASP A 213 -18.26 -18.59 0.96
C ASP A 213 -17.12 -18.10 0.06
N PHE A 214 -17.04 -16.78 -0.16
CA PHE A 214 -15.93 -16.14 -0.87
C PHE A 214 -14.55 -16.46 -0.25
N LEU A 215 -14.42 -16.34 1.07
CA LEU A 215 -13.17 -16.66 1.77
C LEU A 215 -12.79 -18.14 1.61
N ASP A 216 -13.77 -19.04 1.68
CA ASP A 216 -13.54 -20.47 1.50
C ASP A 216 -13.10 -20.79 0.06
N GLU A 217 -13.68 -20.14 -0.95
CA GLU A 217 -13.26 -20.28 -2.35
C GLU A 217 -11.82 -19.84 -2.58
N ILE A 218 -11.43 -18.67 -2.06
CA ILE A 218 -10.07 -18.14 -2.22
C ILE A 218 -9.05 -19.02 -1.50
N THR A 219 -9.35 -19.45 -0.28
CA THR A 219 -8.40 -20.23 0.54
C THR A 219 -8.34 -21.70 0.14
N ALA A 220 -9.38 -22.26 -0.51
CA ALA A 220 -9.35 -23.64 -1.02
C ALA A 220 -8.28 -23.86 -2.11
N GLY A 221 -7.93 -22.81 -2.87
CA GLY A 221 -6.86 -22.86 -3.88
C GLY A 221 -5.43 -22.85 -3.30
N ALA A 222 -5.26 -22.49 -2.03
CA ALA A 222 -3.95 -22.35 -1.38
C ALA A 222 -3.43 -23.66 -0.75
N GLY A 223 -4.27 -24.69 -0.64
CA GLY A 223 -3.92 -25.98 -0.03
C GLY A 223 -3.27 -27.02 -0.97
N GLY A 224 -2.67 -26.58 -2.09
CA GLY A 224 -2.08 -27.43 -3.14
C GLY A 224 -0.59 -27.71 -2.96
#